data_AF-A0A7C4QXX2-F1
#
_entry.id   AF-A0A7C4QXX2-F1
#
_cell.length_a   1.000
_cell.length_b   1.000
_cell.length_c   1.000
_cell.angle_alpha   90.00
_cell.angle_beta   90.00
_cell.angle_gamma   90.00
#
_symmetry.space_group_name_H-M   'P 1'
#
loop_
_entity.id
_entity.type
_entity.pdbx_description
1 polymer ?
#
loop_
_entity_poly.entity_id
_entity_poly.type
_entity_poly.pdbx_seq_one_letter_code
_entity_poly.pdbx_strand_id
1 'polypeptide(L)'
;MTAELFAPEMKEALRAYEKYIVCLDKTPDQFALTLLRLVEKAIKEFEQRSPGLKHGIALDRQVTVIISERDAERPLCGIYFNLHSPYLKKTRSRAARPPA
;
A
#
# COMPACT_ATOMS: atom_id res chain seq x y z
N MET A 1 4.49 9.80 -13.70
CA MET A 1 3.11 9.41 -13.38
C MET A 1 2.72 10.03 -12.05
N THR A 2 1.43 10.21 -11.80
CA THR A 2 0.91 10.73 -10.53
C THR A 2 -0.21 9.83 -10.01
N ALA A 3 -0.59 9.97 -8.74
CA ALA A 3 -1.59 9.10 -8.12
C ALA A 3 -2.99 9.26 -8.73
N GLU A 4 -3.29 10.40 -9.36
CA GLU A 4 -4.55 10.66 -10.06
C GLU A 4 -4.81 9.63 -11.17
N LEU A 5 -3.74 9.07 -11.76
CA LEU A 5 -3.86 8.00 -12.75
C LEU A 5 -4.57 6.77 -12.19
N PHE A 6 -4.51 6.52 -10.88
CA PHE A 6 -5.12 5.38 -10.19
C PHE A 6 -6.31 5.77 -9.30
N ALA A 7 -6.92 6.94 -9.56
CA ALA A 7 -8.12 7.38 -8.84
C ALA A 7 -9.27 6.35 -8.84
N PRO A 8 -9.55 5.59 -9.93
CA PRO A 8 -10.58 4.55 -9.92
C PRO A 8 -10.29 3.44 -8.90
N GLU A 9 -9.06 2.92 -8.87
CA GLU A 9 -8.62 1.88 -7.95
C GLU A 9 -8.67 2.37 -6.51
N MET A 10 -8.23 3.61 -6.25
CA MET A 10 -8.31 4.21 -4.93
C MET A 10 -9.75 4.39 -4.46
N LYS A 11 -10.67 4.79 -5.34
CA LYS A 11 -12.08 4.97 -5.02
C LYS A 11 -12.75 3.65 -4.64
N GLU A 12 -12.45 2.57 -5.37
CA GLU A 12 -12.96 1.24 -5.02
C GLU A 12 -12.36 0.73 -3.70
N ALA A 13 -11.07 0.97 -3.46
CA ALA A 13 -10.45 0.63 -2.18
C ALA A 13 -11.08 1.39 -1.00
N LEU A 14 -11.40 2.68 -1.17
CA LEU A 14 -12.08 3.47 -0.14
C LEU A 14 -13.48 2.92 0.18
N ARG A 15 -14.28 2.60 -0.86
CA ARG A 15 -15.60 1.97 -0.69
C ARG A 15 -15.50 0.62 0.02
N ALA A 16 -14.51 -0.20 -0.34
CA ALA A 16 -14.28 -1.48 0.30
C ALA A 16 -13.84 -1.33 1.76
N TYR A 17 -12.99 -0.33 2.05
CA TYR A 17 -12.55 -0.04 3.41
C TYR A 17 -13.72 0.33 4.31
N GLU A 18 -14.56 1.29 3.89
CA GLU A 18 -15.74 1.72 4.64
C GLU A 18 -16.74 0.59 4.85
N LYS A 19 -16.93 -0.27 3.85
CA LYS A 19 -17.97 -1.30 3.88
C LYS A 19 -17.55 -2.59 4.59
N TYR A 20 -16.29 -3.00 4.44
CA TYR A 20 -15.85 -4.35 4.80
C TYR A 20 -14.66 -4.41 5.76
N ILE A 21 -13.91 -3.31 5.94
CA ILE A 21 -12.68 -3.33 6.72
C ILE A 21 -12.90 -2.61 8.05
N VAL A 22 -12.96 -3.37 9.13
CA VAL A 22 -12.96 -2.81 10.48
C VAL A 22 -11.51 -2.56 10.91
N CYS A 23 -11.13 -1.29 10.91
CA CYS A 23 -9.81 -0.85 11.33
C CYS A 23 -9.93 -0.03 12.63
N LEU A 24 -9.45 -0.56 13.76
CA LEU A 24 -9.53 0.17 15.04
C LEU A 24 -8.49 1.31 15.15
N ASP A 25 -7.46 1.28 14.32
CA ASP A 25 -6.31 2.17 14.44
C ASP A 25 -6.33 3.35 13.44
N LYS A 26 -7.24 3.35 12.46
CA LYS A 26 -7.37 4.42 11.46
C LYS A 26 -8.82 4.69 11.09
N THR A 27 -9.15 5.96 10.90
CA THR A 27 -10.43 6.40 10.30
C THR A 27 -10.38 6.32 8.77
N PRO A 28 -11.53 6.37 8.07
CA PRO A 28 -11.57 6.45 6.60
C PRO A 28 -10.71 7.58 6.01
N ASP A 29 -10.75 8.78 6.59
CA ASP A 29 -9.94 9.91 6.14
C ASP A 29 -8.43 9.65 6.29
N GLN A 30 -8.04 9.05 7.42
CA GLN A 30 -6.64 8.67 7.66
C GLN A 30 -6.19 7.57 6.69
N PHE A 31 -7.08 6.64 6.35
CA PHE A 31 -6.82 5.63 5.35
C PHE A 31 -6.68 6.24 3.94
N ALA A 32 -7.54 7.19 3.55
CA ALA A 32 -7.44 7.88 2.27
C ALA A 32 -6.09 8.59 2.08
N LEU A 33 -5.64 9.33 3.11
CA LEU A 33 -4.33 9.98 3.11
C LEU A 33 -3.18 8.97 3.06
N THR A 34 -3.31 7.85 3.76
CA THR A 34 -2.31 6.77 3.74
C THR A 34 -2.22 6.15 2.34
N LEU A 35 -3.37 5.87 1.73
CA LEU A 35 -3.46 5.24 0.42
C LEU A 35 -2.83 6.12 -0.66
N LEU A 36 -3.14 7.42 -0.68
CA LEU A 36 -2.52 8.38 -1.60
C LEU A 36 -0.99 8.33 -1.52
N ARG A 37 -0.44 8.43 -0.30
CA ARG A 37 1.02 8.39 -0.07
C ARG A 37 1.67 7.08 -0.51
N LEU A 38 0.99 5.95 -0.30
CA LEU A 38 1.50 4.65 -0.72
C LEU A 38 1.50 4.52 -2.24
N VAL A 39 0.45 4.99 -2.92
CA VAL A 39 0.41 5.02 -4.39
C VAL A 39 1.55 5.87 -4.95
N GLU A 40 1.75 7.09 -4.44
CA GLU A 40 2.87 7.96 -4.84
C GLU A 40 4.23 7.28 -4.64
N LYS A 41 4.41 6.60 -3.51
CA LYS A 41 5.66 5.87 -3.21
C LYS A 41 5.86 4.68 -4.16
N ALA A 42 4.81 3.92 -4.45
CA ALA A 42 4.86 2.82 -5.40
C ALA A 42 5.17 3.33 -6.82
N ILE A 43 4.60 4.47 -7.24
CA ILE A 43 4.93 5.11 -8.53
C ILE A 43 6.42 5.43 -8.59
N LYS A 44 6.95 6.07 -7.56
CA LYS A 44 8.36 6.45 -7.51
C LYS A 44 9.27 5.23 -7.64
N GLU A 45 8.95 4.14 -6.94
CA GLU A 45 9.74 2.91 -7.04
C GLU A 45 9.59 2.26 -8.42
N PHE A 46 8.39 2.24 -8.99
CA PHE A 46 8.12 1.70 -10.32
C PHE A 46 8.93 2.44 -11.40
N GLU A 47 8.98 3.77 -11.35
CA GLU A 47 9.70 4.60 -12.32
C GLU A 47 11.23 4.48 -12.22
N GLN A 48 11.74 4.14 -11.03
CA GLN A 48 13.18 3.97 -10.80
C GLN A 48 13.73 2.62 -11.27
N ARG A 49 12.87 1.63 -11.55
CA ARG A 49 13.31 0.30 -11.96
C ARG A 49 13.49 0.18 -13.48
N SER A 50 14.43 -0.69 -13.88
CA SER A 50 14.74 -0.96 -15.27
C SER A 50 13.55 -1.60 -16.03
N PRO A 51 13.38 -1.30 -17.34
CA PRO A 51 12.33 -1.89 -18.17
C PRO A 51 12.35 -3.43 -18.18
N GLY A 52 11.18 -4.07 -18.22
CA GLY A 52 11.01 -5.52 -18.29
C GLY A 52 10.80 -6.22 -16.93
N LEU A 53 10.99 -5.50 -15.82
CA LEU A 53 10.74 -5.98 -14.45
C LEU A 53 10.14 -4.88 -13.55
N LYS A 54 9.47 -3.85 -14.12
CA LYS A 54 9.05 -2.70 -13.32
C LYS A 54 7.92 -3.08 -12.36
N HIS A 55 8.27 -3.15 -11.08
CA HIS A 55 7.35 -3.33 -9.97
C HIS A 55 7.66 -2.29 -8.90
N GLY A 56 6.69 -1.43 -8.60
CA GLY A 56 6.75 -0.51 -7.47
C GLY A 56 5.91 -1.05 -6.32
N ILE A 57 6.46 -1.14 -5.11
CA ILE A 57 5.77 -1.75 -3.97
C ILE A 57 5.89 -0.83 -2.76
N ALA A 58 4.76 -0.30 -2.32
CA ALA A 58 4.67 0.46 -1.09
C ALA A 58 3.67 -0.22 -0.16
N LEU A 59 4.06 -0.42 1.09
CA LEU A 59 3.20 -1.01 2.09
C LEU A 59 3.30 -0.29 3.42
N ASP A 60 2.23 -0.43 4.19
CA ASP A 60 2.26 -0.26 5.63
C ASP A 60 1.70 -1.53 6.31
N ARG A 61 1.39 -1.43 7.61
CA ARG A 61 0.89 -2.56 8.37
C ARG A 61 -0.46 -3.11 7.87
N GLN A 62 -1.29 -2.29 7.23
CA GLN A 62 -2.68 -2.61 6.90
C GLN A 62 -2.97 -2.69 5.41
N VAL A 63 -2.14 -2.08 4.58
CA VAL A 63 -2.35 -2.06 3.13
C VAL A 63 -1.03 -2.19 2.39
N THR A 64 -1.07 -2.91 1.29
CA THR A 64 0.04 -3.07 0.34
C THR A 64 -0.44 -2.59 -1.04
N VAL A 65 0.31 -1.69 -1.65
CA VAL A 65 0.09 -1.17 -3.01
C VAL A 65 1.21 -1.70 -3.90
N ILE A 66 0.81 -2.31 -5.02
CA ILE A 66 1.73 -2.86 -6.02
C ILE A 66 1.39 -2.23 -7.37
N ILE A 67 2.37 -1.62 -8.02
CA ILE A 67 2.27 -1.15 -9.40
C ILE A 67 3.14 -2.04 -10.27
N SER A 68 2.55 -2.71 -11.25
CA SER A 68 3.22 -3.68 -12.12
C SER A 68 3.15 -3.27 -13.58
N GLU A 69 4.25 -3.50 -14.29
CA GLU A 69 4.30 -3.36 -15.75
C GLU A 69 3.33 -4.34 -16.39
N ARG A 70 2.70 -3.91 -17.48
CA ARG A 70 1.81 -4.73 -18.31
C ARG A 70 2.08 -4.37 -19.77
N ASP A 71 1.74 -5.27 -20.69
CA ASP A 71 1.74 -5.03 -22.15
C ASP A 71 0.63 -4.04 -22.59
N ALA A 72 0.45 -2.95 -21.84
CA ALA A 72 -0.52 -1.89 -22.09
C ALA A 72 0.08 -0.54 -21.71
N GLU A 73 -0.46 0.55 -22.23
CA GLU A 73 0.02 1.92 -21.95
C GLU A 73 -0.11 2.32 -20.47
N ARG A 74 -1.02 1.68 -19.73
CA ARG A 74 -1.27 1.94 -18.31
C ARG A 74 -0.82 0.74 -17.45
N PRO A 75 0.09 0.94 -16.49
CA PRO A 75 0.48 -0.13 -15.57
C PRO A 75 -0.67 -0.53 -14.65
N LEU A 76 -0.60 -1.76 -14.13
CA LEU A 76 -1.60 -2.29 -13.20
C LEU A 76 -1.33 -1.76 -11.80
N CYS A 77 -2.37 -1.35 -11.06
CA CYS A 77 -2.29 -0.95 -9.66
C CYS A 77 -3.15 -1.88 -8.79
N GLY A 78 -2.50 -2.76 -8.03
CA GLY A 78 -3.15 -3.63 -7.05
C GLY A 78 -3.12 -3.00 -5.66
N ILE A 79 -4.29 -2.91 -5.02
CA ILE A 79 -4.43 -2.44 -3.63
C ILE A 79 -4.93 -3.61 -2.78
N TYR A 80 -4.09 -4.07 -1.86
CA TYR A 80 -4.33 -5.26 -1.03
C TYR A 80 -4.47 -4.86 0.43
N PHE A 81 -5.56 -5.27 1.07
CA PHE A 81 -5.72 -5.15 2.52
C PHE A 81 -4.96 -6.28 3.20
N ASN A 82 -3.96 -5.93 4.01
CA ASN A 82 -3.20 -6.91 4.77
C ASN A 82 -4.08 -7.48 5.89
N LEU A 83 -4.06 -8.80 6.07
CA LEU A 83 -4.72 -9.46 7.20
C LEU A 83 -4.05 -8.99 8.50
N HIS A 84 -4.67 -7.99 9.12
CA HIS A 84 -4.15 -7.32 10.28
C HIS A 84 -5.13 -7.50 11.46
N SER A 85 -4.69 -8.20 12.50
CA SER A 85 -5.46 -8.30 13.74
C SER A 85 -5.05 -7.18 14.71
N PRO A 86 -5.94 -6.23 15.05
CA PRO A 86 -5.66 -5.23 16.08
C PRO A 86 -5.52 -5.85 17.48
N TYR A 87 -5.97 -7.09 17.66
CA TYR A 87 -5.92 -7.83 18.92
C TYR A 87 -4.63 -8.64 19.08
N LEU A 88 -3.83 -8.77 18.02
CA LEU A 88 -2.52 -9.41 18.12
C LEU A 88 -1.56 -8.47 18.84
N LYS A 89 -1.39 -8.69 20.15
CA LYS A 89 -0.41 -7.96 20.97
C LYS A 89 0.96 -8.01 20.27
N LYS A 90 1.55 -6.84 20.00
CA LYS A 90 2.96 -6.74 19.59
C LYS A 90 3.82 -7.39 20.67
N THR A 91 4.24 -8.63 20.48
CA THR A 91 5.43 -9.14 21.15
C THR A 91 6.58 -8.25 20.68
N ARG A 92 7.10 -7.43 21.59
CA ARG A 92 8.30 -6.64 21.33
C ARG A 92 9.46 -7.60 21.07
N SER A 93 9.69 -8.04 19.84
CA SER A 93 10.95 -8.63 19.45
C SER A 93 11.95 -7.51 19.19
N ARG A 94 12.46 -6.90 20.27
CA ARG A 94 13.76 -6.25 20.21
C ARG A 94 14.76 -7.24 20.80
N ALA A 95 15.27 -8.13 19.96
CA ALA A 95 16.55 -8.74 20.27
C ALA A 95 17.56 -7.60 20.30
N ALA A 96 17.96 -7.18 21.51
CA ALA A 96 19.07 -6.28 21.68
C ALA A 96 20.29 -6.97 21.08
N ARG A 97 20.91 -6.35 20.06
CA ARG A 97 22.23 -6.74 19.61
C ARG A 97 23.17 -6.55 20.81
N PRO A 98 23.90 -7.57 21.30
CA PRO A 98 24.87 -7.34 22.35
C PRO A 98 25.98 -6.41 21.82
N PRO A 99 26.53 -5.52 22.67
CA PRO A 99 27.67 -4.69 22.31
C PRO A 99 28.88 -5.59 22.00
N ALA A 100 29.70 -5.09 21.07
CA ALA A 100 30.90 -5.73 20.54
C ALA A 100 31.98 -5.95 21.61
#